data_AF-A0A0M1J5P6-F1
#
_entry.id   AF-A0A0M1J5P6-F1
#
_cell.length_a   1.000
_cell.length_b   1.000
_cell.length_c   1.000
_cell.angle_alpha   90.00
_cell.angle_beta   90.00
_cell.angle_gamma   90.00
#
_symmetry.space_group_name_H-M   'P 1'
#
loop_
_entity.id
_entity.type
_entity.pdbx_description
1 polymer ?
#
loop_
_entity_poly.entity_id
_entity_poly.type
_entity_poly.pdbx_seq_one_letter_code
_entity_poly.pdbx_strand_id
1 'polypeptide(L)'
;MGTDQHGLIRPHVSKISFLFRFFDILTIMILLHISVVSYGIAWNRLYVIAGLSSMVLFYLFSESTQLYRSWRGVPLKQSLMPLMVAWSLTCFFLLVLGYMTKTTGQFSRVAIGFWMLSVPLVLSVWRMGVRAFLGAIRRTGYNTRSVAIVGANELGAQMVRLIEDNQVMGMKIVGIFRDEEVEDTQGFSLSKMVVGDFQDLLARAIDGSVDLIYIALPLGNQKRISSMLTALGNTTASVYIVPDFFVFNLLHSR
;
A
#
# COMPACT_ATOMS: atom_id res chain seq x y z
N MET A 1 -12.13 18.11 27.25
CA MET A 1 -11.08 18.78 26.46
C MET A 1 -10.26 17.69 25.80
N GLY A 2 -10.43 17.51 24.50
CA GLY A 2 -9.87 16.39 23.74
C GLY A 2 -8.38 16.57 23.51
N THR A 3 -7.62 15.51 23.76
CA THR A 3 -6.19 15.44 23.48
C THR A 3 -5.97 14.99 22.05
N ASP A 4 -5.22 15.82 21.32
CA ASP A 4 -4.75 15.58 19.96
C ASP A 4 -3.94 14.29 19.85
N GLN A 5 -4.43 13.33 19.06
CA GLN A 5 -3.60 12.22 18.56
C GLN A 5 -3.00 12.60 17.21
N HIS A 6 -1.86 13.30 17.26
CA HIS A 6 -0.96 13.43 16.10
C HIS A 6 -0.23 12.11 15.86
N GLY A 7 -0.85 11.23 15.06
CA GLY A 7 -0.20 10.07 14.45
C GLY A 7 0.58 10.46 13.19
N LEU A 8 1.71 11.15 13.35
CA LEU A 8 2.76 11.28 12.33
C LEU A 8 3.97 10.54 12.94
N ILE A 9 4.61 9.54 12.31
CA ILE A 9 5.39 9.64 11.08
C ILE A 9 5.58 8.20 10.52
N ARG A 10 5.26 7.98 9.23
CA ARG A 10 5.81 6.85 8.43
C ARG A 10 6.73 7.43 7.35
N PRO A 11 8.07 7.47 7.51
CA PRO A 11 8.93 8.24 6.61
C PRO A 11 9.41 7.44 5.38
N HIS A 12 9.22 6.13 5.34
CA HIS A 12 9.71 5.31 4.21
C HIS A 12 8.74 5.18 3.03
N VAL A 13 7.44 5.36 3.26
CA VAL A 13 6.41 5.29 2.20
C VAL A 13 6.39 6.57 1.36
N SER A 14 6.70 7.73 1.96
CA SER A 14 6.59 9.02 1.25
C SER A 14 7.65 9.18 0.15
N LYS A 15 8.89 8.72 0.36
CA LYS A 15 9.97 8.85 -0.63
C LYS A 15 9.71 8.07 -1.91
N ILE A 16 9.23 6.82 -1.79
CA ILE A 16 8.90 5.99 -2.95
C ILE A 16 7.70 6.57 -3.68
N SER A 17 6.63 6.94 -2.97
CA SER A 17 5.45 7.57 -3.58
C SER A 17 5.79 8.88 -4.30
N PHE A 18 6.70 9.69 -3.77
CA PHE A 18 7.19 10.89 -4.44
C PHE A 18 7.89 10.57 -5.76
N LEU A 19 8.77 9.57 -5.78
CA LEU A 19 9.48 9.13 -6.99
C LEU A 19 8.50 8.67 -8.07
N PHE A 20 7.48 7.88 -7.71
CA PHE A 20 6.44 7.44 -8.64
C PHE A 20 5.66 8.62 -9.23
N ARG A 21 5.24 9.58 -8.38
CA ARG A 21 4.57 10.80 -8.83
C ARG A 21 5.40 11.54 -9.87
N PHE A 22 6.70 11.70 -9.59
CA PHE A 22 7.62 12.38 -10.49
C PHE A 22 7.72 11.66 -11.84
N PHE A 23 7.90 10.34 -11.84
CA PHE A 23 7.96 9.55 -13.07
C PHE A 23 6.66 9.58 -13.87
N ASP A 24 5.50 9.50 -13.21
CA ASP A 24 4.21 9.53 -13.90
C ASP A 24 3.98 10.88 -14.60
N ILE A 25 4.26 11.98 -13.90
CA ILE A 25 4.14 13.34 -14.44
C ILE A 25 5.11 13.57 -15.60
N LEU A 26 6.35 13.11 -15.47
CA LEU A 26 7.36 13.18 -16.53
C LEU A 26 6.90 12.38 -17.77
N THR A 27 6.35 11.18 -17.55
CA THR A 27 5.88 10.30 -18.62
C THR A 27 4.75 10.93 -19.42
N ILE A 28 3.82 11.64 -18.76
CA ILE A 28 2.72 12.36 -19.44
C ILE A 28 3.27 13.39 -20.43
N MET A 29 4.27 14.18 -20.00
CA MET A 29 4.89 15.21 -20.84
C MET A 29 5.70 14.61 -21.98
N ILE A 30 6.48 13.56 -21.70
CA ILE A 30 7.28 12.85 -22.71
C ILE A 30 6.37 12.24 -23.78
N LEU A 31 5.27 11.58 -23.39
CA LEU A 31 4.34 10.99 -24.34
C LEU A 31 3.63 12.03 -25.20
N LEU A 32 3.34 13.22 -24.65
CA LEU A 32 2.80 14.31 -25.46
C LEU A 32 3.82 14.75 -26.51
N HIS A 33 5.07 14.94 -26.11
CA HIS A 33 6.14 15.32 -27.03
C HIS A 33 6.37 14.28 -28.12
N ILE A 34 6.47 13.00 -27.75
CA ILE A 34 6.60 11.89 -28.71
C ILE A 34 5.42 11.85 -29.67
N SER A 35 4.18 12.00 -29.17
CA SER A 35 2.98 12.02 -30.01
C SER A 35 3.01 13.16 -31.03
N VAL A 36 3.39 14.37 -30.62
CA VAL A 36 3.43 15.52 -31.53
C VAL A 36 4.51 15.33 -32.61
N VAL A 37 5.71 14.88 -32.21
CA VAL A 37 6.84 14.67 -33.14
C VAL A 37 6.60 13.50 -34.09
N SER A 38 5.98 12.40 -33.63
CA SER A 38 5.73 11.21 -34.47
C SER A 38 4.76 11.48 -35.62
N TYR A 39 3.85 12.44 -35.46
CA TYR A 39 2.96 12.92 -36.51
C TYR A 39 3.55 14.10 -37.32
N GLY A 40 4.83 14.43 -37.14
CA GLY A 40 5.52 15.50 -37.88
C GLY A 40 5.04 16.92 -37.56
N ILE A 41 4.39 17.11 -36.41
CA ILE A 41 3.82 18.41 -36.02
C ILE A 41 4.87 19.23 -35.30
N ALA A 42 4.92 20.54 -35.58
CA ALA A 42 5.83 21.45 -34.89
C ALA A 42 5.47 21.57 -33.40
N TRP A 43 6.47 21.38 -32.54
CA TRP A 43 6.34 21.58 -31.10
C TRP A 43 6.13 23.07 -30.79
N ASN A 44 4.90 23.44 -30.45
CA ASN A 44 4.50 24.83 -30.25
C ASN A 44 4.13 25.13 -28.79
N ARG A 45 3.91 26.41 -28.48
CA ARG A 45 3.54 26.87 -27.14
C ARG A 45 2.24 26.25 -26.60
N LEU A 46 1.29 25.93 -27.47
CA LEU A 46 0.01 25.34 -27.04
C LEU A 46 0.20 23.91 -26.52
N TYR A 47 1.04 23.10 -27.16
CA TYR A 47 1.36 21.77 -26.66
C TYR A 47 2.14 21.82 -25.34
N VAL A 48 3.03 22.80 -25.17
CA VAL A 48 3.72 23.03 -23.88
C VAL A 48 2.72 23.39 -22.79
N ILE A 49 1.81 24.33 -23.05
CA ILE A 49 0.78 24.74 -22.08
C ILE A 49 -0.13 23.54 -21.75
N ALA A 50 -0.61 22.81 -22.75
CA ALA A 50 -1.44 21.61 -22.53
C ALA A 50 -0.71 20.55 -21.69
N GLY A 51 0.57 20.30 -21.98
CA GLY A 51 1.42 19.40 -21.21
C GLY A 51 1.56 19.84 -19.75
N LEU A 52 1.92 21.09 -19.50
CA LEU A 52 2.05 21.63 -18.14
C LEU A 52 0.70 21.62 -17.39
N SER A 53 -0.40 22.01 -18.05
CA SER A 53 -1.74 21.93 -17.47
C SER A 53 -2.11 20.49 -17.13
N SER A 54 -1.77 19.53 -17.98
CA SER A 54 -2.02 18.10 -17.72
C SER A 54 -1.23 17.59 -16.52
N MET A 55 0.01 18.02 -16.34
CA MET A 55 0.84 17.66 -15.18
C MET A 55 0.21 18.14 -13.88
N VAL A 56 -0.26 19.40 -13.84
CA VAL A 56 -0.92 19.98 -12.66
C VAL A 56 -2.25 19.29 -12.37
N LEU A 57 -3.12 19.14 -13.39
CA LEU A 57 -4.42 18.51 -13.24
C LEU A 57 -4.28 17.04 -12.80
N PHE A 58 -3.37 16.29 -13.43
CA PHE A 58 -3.11 14.91 -13.05
C PHE A 58 -2.59 14.79 -11.62
N TYR A 59 -1.67 15.67 -11.20
CA TYR A 59 -1.20 15.70 -9.82
C TYR A 59 -2.36 15.90 -8.84
N LEU A 60 -3.24 16.87 -9.08
CA LEU A 60 -4.40 17.14 -8.20
C LEU A 60 -5.38 15.95 -8.14
N PHE A 61 -5.76 15.38 -9.29
CA PHE A 61 -6.71 14.27 -9.33
C PHE A 61 -6.12 12.96 -8.83
N SER A 62 -4.83 12.72 -9.05
CA SER A 62 -4.14 11.55 -8.53
C SER A 62 -4.04 11.56 -6.99
N GLU A 63 -3.97 12.74 -6.37
CA GLU A 63 -4.04 12.87 -4.91
C GLU A 63 -5.46 12.62 -4.39
N SER A 64 -6.46 13.20 -5.05
CA SER A 64 -7.88 13.02 -4.69
C SER A 64 -8.33 11.55 -4.80
N THR A 65 -7.87 10.84 -5.83
CA THR A 65 -8.17 9.42 -6.04
C THR A 65 -7.32 8.47 -5.18
N GLN A 66 -6.42 9.00 -4.35
CA GLN A 66 -5.48 8.23 -3.52
C GLN A 66 -4.63 7.24 -4.34
N LEU A 67 -4.26 7.60 -5.58
CA LEU A 67 -3.56 6.74 -6.53
C LEU A 67 -2.23 6.18 -5.99
N TYR A 68 -1.58 6.91 -5.08
CA TYR A 68 -0.27 6.55 -4.53
C TYR A 68 -0.33 5.93 -3.12
N ARG A 69 -1.51 5.54 -2.64
CA ARG A 69 -1.66 4.88 -1.33
C ARG A 69 -1.06 3.46 -1.37
N SER A 70 -0.59 2.97 -0.22
CA SER A 70 0.30 1.80 -0.11
C SER A 70 -0.16 0.56 -0.89
N TRP A 71 0.73 0.04 -1.73
CA TRP A 71 0.48 -1.03 -2.71
C TRP A 71 0.52 -2.45 -2.14
N ARG A 72 0.56 -2.62 -0.81
CA ARG A 72 0.75 -3.94 -0.20
C ARG A 72 -0.57 -4.70 -0.19
N GLY A 73 -0.64 -5.83 -0.90
CA GLY A 73 -1.77 -6.76 -0.88
C GLY A 73 -3.00 -6.35 -1.70
N VAL A 74 -2.98 -5.22 -2.41
CA VAL A 74 -4.13 -4.74 -3.19
C VAL A 74 -4.22 -5.49 -4.55
N PRO A 75 -5.40 -6.00 -4.95
CA PRO A 75 -5.60 -6.65 -6.25
C PRO A 75 -5.43 -5.67 -7.42
N LEU A 76 -4.97 -6.18 -8.59
CA LEU A 76 -4.55 -5.36 -9.74
C LEU A 76 -5.63 -4.37 -10.20
N LYS A 77 -6.89 -4.81 -10.25
CA LYS A 77 -8.04 -3.98 -10.67
C LYS A 77 -8.23 -2.76 -9.75
N GLN A 78 -8.05 -2.94 -8.43
CA GLN A 78 -8.18 -1.86 -7.45
C GLN A 78 -7.01 -0.86 -7.55
N SER A 79 -5.88 -1.26 -8.12
CA SER A 79 -4.73 -0.38 -8.35
C SER A 79 -4.83 0.43 -9.65
N LEU A 80 -5.50 -0.08 -10.69
CA LEU A 80 -5.60 0.58 -12.00
C LEU A 80 -6.82 1.49 -12.12
N MET A 81 -7.90 1.21 -11.39
CA MET A 81 -9.11 2.05 -11.43
C MET A 81 -8.85 3.52 -11.03
N PRO A 82 -8.09 3.82 -9.94
CA PRO A 82 -7.79 5.21 -9.59
C PRO A 82 -7.01 5.95 -10.69
N LEU A 83 -6.11 5.25 -11.39
CA LEU A 83 -5.33 5.81 -12.50
C LEU A 83 -6.26 6.21 -13.65
N MET A 84 -7.17 5.31 -14.04
CA MET A 84 -8.14 5.56 -15.11
C MET A 84 -9.05 6.73 -14.77
N VAL A 85 -9.54 6.81 -13.53
CA VAL A 85 -10.38 7.93 -13.07
C VAL A 85 -9.60 9.25 -13.06
N ALA A 86 -8.40 9.29 -12.48
CA ALA A 86 -7.58 10.50 -12.42
C ALA A 86 -7.21 11.01 -13.83
N TRP A 87 -6.86 10.11 -14.73
CA TRP A 87 -6.54 10.46 -16.12
C TRP A 87 -7.78 10.92 -16.90
N SER A 88 -8.93 10.26 -16.71
CA SER A 88 -10.18 10.65 -17.36
C SER A 88 -10.63 12.04 -16.92
N LEU A 89 -10.52 12.36 -15.62
CA LEU A 89 -10.77 13.71 -15.11
C LEU A 89 -9.79 14.73 -15.69
N THR A 90 -8.50 14.40 -15.75
CA THR A 90 -7.48 15.26 -16.37
C THR A 90 -7.84 15.59 -17.82
N CYS A 91 -8.16 14.57 -18.61
CA CYS A 91 -8.59 14.68 -19.99
C CYS A 91 -9.85 15.54 -20.13
N PHE A 92 -10.86 15.28 -19.31
CA PHE A 92 -12.12 16.03 -19.31
C PHE A 92 -11.89 17.52 -19.06
N PHE A 93 -11.12 17.88 -18.02
CA PHE A 93 -10.83 19.27 -17.71
C PHE A 93 -9.96 19.96 -18.79
N LEU A 94 -9.01 19.26 -19.40
CA LEU A 94 -8.25 19.80 -20.53
C LEU A 94 -9.14 20.11 -21.74
N LEU A 95 -10.09 19.22 -22.06
CA LEU A 95 -11.04 19.44 -23.15
C LEU A 95 -11.96 20.63 -22.86
N VAL A 96 -12.44 20.77 -21.62
CA VAL A 96 -13.24 21.92 -21.18
C VAL A 96 -12.43 23.21 -21.31
N LEU A 97 -11.19 23.24 -20.84
CA LEU A 97 -10.30 24.41 -20.96
C LEU A 97 -10.00 24.75 -22.42
N GLY A 98 -9.71 23.75 -23.25
CA GLY A 98 -9.49 23.94 -24.69
C GLY A 98 -10.70 24.52 -25.41
N TYR A 99 -11.90 24.04 -25.05
CA TYR A 99 -13.16 24.54 -25.59
C TYR A 99 -13.47 25.97 -25.14
N MET A 100 -13.33 26.27 -23.84
CA MET A 100 -13.54 27.61 -23.28
C MET A 100 -12.58 28.65 -23.88
N THR A 101 -11.32 28.27 -24.08
CA THR A 101 -10.30 29.13 -24.71
C THR A 101 -10.38 29.17 -26.23
N LYS A 102 -11.29 28.38 -26.85
CA LYS A 102 -11.42 28.19 -28.30
C LYS A 102 -10.12 27.78 -28.99
N THR A 103 -9.23 27.09 -28.27
CA THR A 103 -7.93 26.63 -28.79
C THR A 103 -7.98 25.22 -29.37
N THR A 104 -9.07 24.46 -29.17
CA THR A 104 -9.21 23.07 -29.61
C THR A 104 -8.94 22.87 -31.11
N GLY A 105 -9.27 23.85 -31.96
CA GLY A 105 -9.04 23.78 -33.41
C GLY A 105 -7.56 23.89 -33.83
N GLN A 106 -6.69 24.36 -32.94
CA GLN A 106 -5.25 24.53 -33.19
C GLN A 106 -4.44 23.27 -32.83
N PHE A 107 -5.06 22.33 -32.13
CA PHE A 107 -4.45 21.05 -31.80
C PHE A 107 -4.72 20.01 -32.88
N SER A 108 -3.71 19.18 -33.18
CA SER A 108 -3.93 17.99 -33.99
C SER A 108 -4.76 16.97 -33.21
N ARG A 109 -5.94 16.65 -33.75
CA ARG A 109 -6.87 15.67 -33.14
C ARG A 109 -6.24 14.29 -33.04
N VAL A 110 -5.43 13.91 -34.03
CA VAL A 110 -4.77 12.60 -34.07
C VAL A 110 -3.66 12.53 -33.00
N ALA A 111 -2.83 13.57 -32.89
CA ALA A 111 -1.76 13.59 -31.90
C ALA A 111 -2.29 13.65 -30.45
N ILE A 112 -3.31 14.49 -30.19
CA ILE A 112 -3.94 14.55 -28.86
C ILE A 112 -4.69 13.25 -28.55
N GLY A 113 -5.43 12.69 -29.50
CA GLY A 113 -6.14 11.42 -29.31
C GLY A 113 -5.18 10.26 -29.01
N PHE A 114 -4.09 10.15 -29.77
CA PHE A 114 -3.04 9.16 -29.52
C PHE A 114 -2.40 9.36 -28.14
N TRP A 115 -2.07 10.60 -27.78
CA TRP A 115 -1.52 10.91 -26.46
C TRP A 115 -2.49 10.51 -25.32
N MET A 116 -3.77 10.88 -25.43
CA MET A 116 -4.80 10.57 -24.43
C MET A 116 -4.99 9.06 -24.22
N LEU A 117 -4.83 8.25 -25.27
CA LEU A 117 -4.91 6.79 -25.18
C LEU A 117 -3.60 6.13 -24.73
N SER A 118 -2.45 6.67 -25.15
CA SER A 118 -1.13 6.09 -24.84
C SER A 118 -0.74 6.23 -23.37
N VAL A 119 -1.07 7.37 -22.73
CA VAL A 119 -0.73 7.64 -21.32
C VAL A 119 -1.21 6.56 -20.36
N PRO A 120 -2.50 6.20 -20.29
CA PRO A 120 -2.98 5.20 -19.33
C PRO A 120 -2.40 3.82 -19.61
N LEU A 121 -2.11 3.48 -20.87
CA LEU A 121 -1.49 2.21 -21.24
C LEU A 121 -0.04 2.13 -20.72
N VAL A 122 0.77 3.14 -21.03
CA VAL A 122 2.18 3.19 -20.62
C VAL A 122 2.30 3.26 -19.10
N LEU A 123 1.51 4.10 -18.45
CA LEU A 123 1.50 4.19 -16.99
C LEU A 123 1.06 2.86 -16.35
N SER A 124 0.07 2.17 -16.91
CA SER A 124 -0.35 0.85 -16.40
C SER A 124 0.78 -0.17 -16.53
N VAL A 125 1.45 -0.23 -17.68
CA VAL A 125 2.58 -1.15 -17.93
C VAL A 125 3.74 -0.84 -16.97
N TRP A 126 4.10 0.43 -16.81
CA TRP A 126 5.12 0.87 -15.86
C TRP A 126 4.81 0.39 -14.43
N ARG A 127 3.59 0.62 -13.95
CA ARG A 127 3.16 0.18 -12.61
C ARG A 127 3.20 -1.33 -12.44
N MET A 128 2.76 -2.08 -13.45
CA MET A 128 2.83 -3.54 -13.43
C MET A 128 4.28 -4.04 -13.41
N GLY A 129 5.17 -3.41 -14.18
CA GLY A 129 6.60 -3.69 -14.20
C GLY A 129 7.24 -3.48 -12.83
N VAL A 130 7.00 -2.32 -12.19
CA VAL A 130 7.56 -2.07 -10.86
C VAL A 130 6.95 -2.99 -9.81
N ARG A 131 5.65 -3.32 -9.89
CA ARG A 131 5.02 -4.29 -8.99
C ARG A 131 5.63 -5.68 -9.12
N ALA A 132 5.88 -6.14 -10.35
CA ALA A 132 6.53 -7.42 -10.62
C ALA A 132 7.98 -7.42 -10.12
N PHE A 133 8.74 -6.36 -10.38
CA PHE A 133 10.11 -6.18 -9.91
C PHE A 133 10.21 -6.20 -8.38
N LEU A 134 9.37 -5.42 -7.69
CA LEU A 134 9.29 -5.43 -6.23
C LEU A 134 8.81 -6.78 -5.69
N GLY A 135 7.90 -7.46 -6.40
CA GLY A 135 7.47 -8.82 -6.06
C GLY A 135 8.60 -9.84 -6.15
N ALA A 136 9.42 -9.78 -7.20
CA ALA A 136 10.58 -10.64 -7.40
C ALA A 136 11.65 -10.42 -6.31
N ILE A 137 11.96 -9.16 -5.99
CA ILE A 137 12.89 -8.81 -4.90
C ILE A 137 12.39 -9.33 -3.54
N ARG A 138 11.08 -9.26 -3.29
CA ARG A 138 10.49 -9.80 -2.05
C ARG A 138 10.60 -11.32 -1.95
N ARG A 139 10.49 -12.04 -3.07
CA ARG A 139 10.71 -13.50 -3.10
C ARG A 139 12.15 -13.88 -2.77
N THR A 140 13.10 -12.98 -3.00
CA THR A 140 14.52 -13.16 -2.63
C THR A 140 14.86 -12.73 -1.19
N GLY A 141 13.86 -12.36 -0.37
CA GLY A 141 14.06 -12.06 1.06
C GLY A 141 14.38 -10.59 1.39
N TYR A 142 14.44 -9.72 0.39
CA TYR A 142 14.61 -8.27 0.59
C TYR A 142 13.23 -7.59 0.77
N ASN A 143 13.09 -6.68 1.73
CA ASN A 143 11.82 -6.02 2.08
C ASN A 143 10.73 -6.99 2.61
N THR A 144 11.15 -8.09 3.25
CA THR A 144 10.27 -8.90 4.10
C THR A 144 10.13 -8.24 5.46
N ARG A 145 8.92 -8.26 6.02
CA ARG A 145 8.69 -7.84 7.41
C ARG A 145 8.75 -9.05 8.32
N SER A 146 9.59 -8.99 9.33
CA SER A 146 9.67 -10.00 10.40
C SER A 146 8.40 -9.94 11.24
N VAL A 147 7.66 -11.04 11.28
CA VAL A 147 6.40 -11.17 12.03
C VAL A 147 6.58 -12.04 13.25
N ALA A 148 6.21 -11.52 14.41
CA ALA A 148 6.01 -12.29 15.63
C ALA A 148 4.53 -12.43 15.92
N ILE A 149 4.12 -13.60 16.44
CA ILE A 149 2.74 -13.86 16.85
C ILE A 149 2.75 -14.17 18.35
N VAL A 150 1.87 -13.54 19.12
CA VAL A 150 1.71 -13.81 20.55
C VAL A 150 0.42 -14.59 20.79
N GLY A 151 0.55 -15.72 21.49
CA GLY A 151 -0.53 -16.66 21.77
C GLY A 151 -0.42 -17.92 20.91
N ALA A 152 -0.13 -19.06 21.54
CA ALA A 152 -0.03 -20.35 20.87
C ALA A 152 -1.38 -21.09 20.90
N ASN A 153 -2.44 -20.40 20.46
CA ASN A 153 -3.80 -20.90 20.41
C ASN A 153 -4.30 -21.04 18.96
N GLU A 154 -5.58 -21.38 18.78
CA GLU A 154 -6.19 -21.56 17.46
C GLU A 154 -6.13 -20.28 16.60
N LEU A 155 -6.30 -19.10 17.20
CA LEU A 155 -6.19 -17.82 16.48
C LEU A 155 -4.76 -17.60 15.96
N GLY A 156 -3.75 -17.88 16.79
CA GLY A 156 -2.34 -17.86 16.38
C GLY A 156 -2.07 -18.82 15.23
N ALA A 157 -2.67 -20.02 15.27
CA ALA A 157 -2.54 -21.01 14.22
C ALA A 157 -3.17 -20.59 12.89
N GLN A 158 -4.36 -20.01 12.94
CA GLN A 158 -5.02 -19.47 11.75
C GLN A 158 -4.19 -18.32 11.14
N MET A 159 -3.59 -17.47 11.96
CA MET A 159 -2.69 -16.41 11.49
C MET A 159 -1.44 -16.96 10.80
N VAL A 160 -0.80 -17.99 11.35
CA VAL A 160 0.34 -18.65 10.69
C VAL A 160 -0.05 -19.13 9.30
N ARG A 161 -1.16 -19.89 9.19
CA ARG A 161 -1.64 -20.41 7.91
C ARG A 161 -1.98 -19.28 6.93
N LEU A 162 -2.66 -18.23 7.38
CA LEU A 162 -3.01 -17.09 6.55
C LEU A 162 -1.78 -16.39 5.97
N ILE A 163 -0.72 -16.26 6.76
CA ILE A 163 0.55 -15.65 6.35
C ILE A 163 1.31 -16.58 5.40
N GLU A 164 1.38 -17.87 5.70
CA GLU A 164 2.05 -18.88 4.88
C GLU A 164 1.35 -19.07 3.52
N ASP A 165 0.02 -19.14 3.48
CA ASP A 165 -0.78 -19.26 2.26
C ASP A 165 -0.68 -17.99 1.38
N ASN A 166 -0.41 -16.83 1.98
CA ASN A 166 -0.30 -15.55 1.30
C ASN A 166 1.12 -14.97 1.34
N GLN A 167 2.13 -15.75 0.94
CA GLN A 167 3.54 -15.30 0.88
C GLN A 167 3.76 -13.99 0.08
N VAL A 168 2.82 -13.65 -0.82
CA VAL A 168 2.79 -12.38 -1.57
C VAL A 168 2.79 -11.15 -0.64
N MET A 169 2.37 -11.30 0.63
CA MET A 169 2.42 -10.23 1.62
C MET A 169 3.84 -9.86 2.05
N GLY A 170 4.87 -10.65 1.75
CA GLY A 170 6.25 -10.37 2.13
C GLY A 170 6.44 -10.36 3.65
N MET A 171 5.84 -11.32 4.33
CA MET A 171 5.95 -11.52 5.77
C MET A 171 6.74 -12.79 6.05
N LYS A 172 7.68 -12.73 6.98
CA LYS A 172 8.45 -13.89 7.43
C LYS A 172 8.16 -14.09 8.91
N ILE A 173 7.55 -15.22 9.25
CA ILE A 173 7.27 -15.56 10.65
C ILE A 173 8.59 -15.87 11.34
N VAL A 174 8.93 -15.10 12.38
CA VAL A 174 10.15 -15.28 13.19
C VAL A 174 9.90 -16.28 14.32
N GLY A 175 8.66 -16.36 14.81
CA GLY A 175 8.27 -17.29 15.85
C GLY A 175 6.93 -16.94 16.48
N ILE A 176 6.40 -17.92 17.21
CA ILE A 176 5.28 -17.74 18.13
C ILE A 176 5.86 -17.55 19.53
N PHE A 177 5.32 -16.59 20.27
CA PHE A 177 5.72 -16.28 21.63
C PHE A 177 4.56 -16.59 22.58
N ARG A 178 4.88 -17.25 23.69
CA ARG A 178 3.89 -17.57 24.73
C ARG A 178 3.79 -16.43 25.73
N ASP A 179 2.61 -16.35 26.32
CA ASP A 179 2.37 -15.52 27.49
C ASP A 179 2.03 -16.46 28.65
N GLU A 180 2.88 -16.49 29.69
CA GLU A 180 2.70 -17.37 30.84
C GLU A 180 1.41 -17.09 31.63
N GLU A 181 0.87 -15.87 31.51
CA GLU A 181 -0.38 -15.47 32.17
C GLU A 181 -1.64 -15.93 31.43
N VAL A 182 -1.49 -16.61 30.28
CA VAL A 182 -2.61 -17.11 29.47
C VAL A 182 -2.42 -18.60 29.23
N GLU A 183 -3.40 -19.42 29.66
CA GLU A 183 -3.40 -20.84 29.36
C GLU A 183 -3.47 -21.08 27.85
N ASP A 184 -2.46 -21.74 27.30
CA ASP A 184 -2.49 -22.27 25.95
C ASP A 184 -3.49 -23.43 25.89
N THR A 185 -4.32 -23.47 24.84
CA THR A 185 -5.15 -24.64 24.57
C THR A 185 -4.25 -25.80 24.13
N GLN A 186 -4.08 -26.77 25.03
CA GLN A 186 -3.27 -27.97 24.78
C GLN A 186 -3.80 -28.74 23.55
N GLY A 187 -2.93 -29.01 22.56
CA GLY A 187 -3.25 -29.89 21.43
C GLY A 187 -2.83 -29.40 20.04
N PHE A 188 -2.28 -28.19 19.89
CA PHE A 188 -1.94 -27.66 18.57
C PHE A 188 -0.49 -27.94 18.11
N SER A 189 -0.36 -28.31 16.83
CA SER A 189 0.88 -28.72 16.11
C SER A 189 1.97 -27.63 16.01
N LEU A 190 1.75 -26.45 16.60
CA LEU A 190 2.66 -25.30 16.51
C LEU A 190 3.70 -25.24 17.62
N SER A 191 3.77 -26.26 18.49
CA SER A 191 4.78 -26.37 19.54
C SER A 191 6.22 -26.22 19.02
N LYS A 192 6.48 -26.61 17.76
CA LYS A 192 7.79 -26.47 17.09
C LYS A 192 8.12 -25.04 16.60
N MET A 193 7.13 -24.16 16.51
CA MET A 193 7.30 -22.76 16.10
C MET A 193 7.31 -21.80 17.30
N VAL A 194 7.16 -22.30 18.53
CA VAL A 194 7.30 -21.47 19.73
C VAL A 194 8.78 -21.20 19.97
N VAL A 195 9.17 -19.93 19.97
CA VAL A 195 10.58 -19.51 20.02
C VAL A 195 10.96 -18.85 21.34
N GLY A 196 9.98 -18.47 22.18
CA GLY A 196 10.24 -17.85 23.48
C GLY A 196 8.98 -17.34 24.17
N ASP A 197 9.18 -16.53 25.19
CA ASP A 197 8.13 -15.85 25.95
C ASP A 197 7.88 -14.40 25.49
N PHE A 198 6.98 -13.69 26.16
CA PHE A 198 6.72 -12.28 25.85
C PHE A 198 7.93 -11.35 26.10
N GLN A 199 8.82 -11.68 27.04
CA GLN A 199 10.01 -10.88 27.32
C GLN A 199 11.05 -11.02 26.21
N ASP A 200 11.23 -12.23 25.68
CA ASP A 200 12.06 -12.50 24.50
C ASP A 200 11.55 -11.71 23.29
N LEU A 201 10.23 -11.65 23.11
CA LEU A 201 9.62 -10.83 22.07
C LEU A 201 9.91 -9.34 22.28
N LEU A 202 9.76 -8.85 23.51
CA LEU A 202 10.02 -7.45 23.83
C LEU A 202 11.48 -7.08 23.52
N ALA A 203 12.43 -7.92 23.92
CA ALA A 203 13.86 -7.73 23.61
C ALA A 203 14.11 -7.69 22.09
N ARG A 204 13.49 -8.61 21.33
CA ARG A 204 13.59 -8.65 19.86
C ARG A 204 12.94 -7.44 19.17
N ALA A 205 11.83 -6.96 19.72
CA ALA A 205 11.16 -5.76 19.23
C ALA A 205 11.97 -4.48 19.49
N ILE A 206 12.75 -4.45 20.58
CA ILE A 206 13.68 -3.35 20.90
C ILE A 206 14.91 -3.40 19.98
N ASP A 207 15.48 -4.58 19.71
CA ASP A 207 16.65 -4.72 18.83
C ASP A 207 16.35 -4.39 17.36
N GLY A 208 15.07 -4.48 16.96
CA GLY A 208 14.62 -4.25 15.59
C GLY A 208 14.54 -5.53 14.73
N SER A 209 14.76 -6.71 15.32
CA SER A 209 14.63 -8.00 14.64
C SER A 209 13.18 -8.39 14.32
N VAL A 210 12.19 -7.71 14.92
CA VAL A 210 10.76 -7.89 14.67
C VAL A 210 10.11 -6.58 14.20
N ASP A 211 9.45 -6.62 13.04
CA ASP A 211 8.76 -5.46 12.47
C ASP A 211 7.27 -5.39 12.83
N LEU A 212 6.64 -6.56 12.95
CA LEU A 212 5.19 -6.71 13.09
C LEU A 212 4.89 -7.70 14.22
N ILE A 213 4.01 -7.32 15.14
CA ILE A 213 3.58 -8.18 16.24
C ILE A 213 2.07 -8.35 16.14
N TYR A 214 1.61 -9.60 16.01
CA TYR A 214 0.19 -9.94 16.07
C TYR A 214 -0.14 -10.54 17.43
N ILE A 215 -0.99 -9.88 18.20
CA ILE A 215 -1.52 -10.37 19.46
C ILE A 215 -2.77 -11.18 19.15
N ALA A 216 -2.67 -12.50 19.25
CA ALA A 216 -3.74 -13.46 19.03
C ALA A 216 -4.25 -14.02 20.37
N LEU A 217 -4.53 -13.13 21.34
CA LEU A 217 -5.06 -13.50 22.64
C LEU A 217 -6.59 -13.37 22.66
N PRO A 218 -7.33 -14.22 23.41
CA PRO A 218 -8.77 -14.08 23.59
C PRO A 218 -9.11 -12.69 24.17
N LEU A 219 -10.21 -12.09 23.68
CA LEU A 219 -10.63 -10.75 24.08
C LEU A 219 -10.97 -10.61 25.58
N GLY A 220 -11.18 -11.72 26.29
CA GLY A 220 -11.35 -11.74 27.75
C GLY A 220 -10.13 -11.21 28.53
N ASN A 221 -8.94 -11.23 27.92
CA ASN A 221 -7.69 -10.82 28.55
C ASN A 221 -7.36 -9.33 28.31
N GLN A 222 -8.36 -8.45 28.35
CA GLN A 222 -8.19 -7.02 28.03
C GLN A 222 -7.08 -6.34 28.83
N LYS A 223 -6.98 -6.64 30.14
CA LYS A 223 -5.93 -6.09 31.01
C LYS A 223 -4.54 -6.48 30.50
N ARG A 224 -4.34 -7.76 30.14
CA ARG A 224 -3.06 -8.25 29.64
C ARG A 224 -2.70 -7.66 28.29
N ILE A 225 -3.65 -7.62 27.36
CA ILE A 225 -3.47 -6.98 26.04
C ILE A 225 -3.05 -5.51 26.21
N SER A 226 -3.70 -4.77 27.10
CA SER A 226 -3.35 -3.37 27.41
C SER A 226 -1.93 -3.22 27.97
N SER A 227 -1.54 -4.10 28.90
CA SER A 227 -0.18 -4.13 29.45
C SER A 227 0.87 -4.42 28.37
N MET A 228 0.61 -5.38 27.47
CA MET A 228 1.50 -5.70 26.36
C MET A 228 1.62 -4.56 25.36
N LEU A 229 0.51 -3.90 25.02
CA LEU A 229 0.53 -2.73 24.14
C LEU A 229 1.34 -1.59 24.74
N THR A 230 1.24 -1.39 26.06
CA THR A 230 2.02 -0.37 26.78
C THR A 230 3.51 -0.71 26.78
N ALA A 231 3.87 -1.97 27.04
CA ALA A 231 5.25 -2.44 26.99
C ALA A 231 5.86 -2.32 25.59
N LEU A 232 5.10 -2.68 24.55
CA LEU A 232 5.51 -2.59 23.16
C LEU A 232 5.46 -1.17 22.58
N GLY A 233 4.78 -0.23 23.26
CA GLY A 233 4.58 1.14 22.78
C GLY A 233 5.88 1.95 22.60
N ASN A 234 6.96 1.54 23.28
CA ASN A 234 8.28 2.16 23.15
C ASN A 234 9.20 1.43 22.15
N THR A 235 8.68 0.44 21.42
CA THR A 235 9.46 -0.32 20.42
C THR A 235 9.24 0.22 19.01
N THR A 236 10.05 -0.23 18.06
CA THR A 236 9.91 0.15 16.64
C THR A 236 8.91 -0.75 15.89
N ALA A 237 8.44 -1.81 16.54
CA ALA A 237 7.53 -2.78 15.95
C ALA A 237 6.09 -2.23 15.88
N SER A 238 5.38 -2.53 14.79
CA SER A 238 3.94 -2.24 14.70
C SER A 238 3.13 -3.39 15.28
N VAL A 239 2.26 -3.08 16.25
CA VAL A 239 1.45 -4.07 16.96
C VAL A 239 0.02 -4.08 16.45
N TYR A 240 -0.52 -5.28 16.22
CA TYR A 240 -1.86 -5.55 15.72
C TYR A 240 -2.58 -6.53 16.64
N ILE A 241 -3.85 -6.29 16.92
CA ILE A 241 -4.70 -7.26 17.64
C ILE A 241 -5.48 -8.05 16.60
N VAL A 242 -5.47 -9.37 16.74
CA VAL A 242 -6.31 -10.26 15.93
C VAL A 242 -7.66 -10.36 16.63
N PRO A 243 -8.76 -9.89 16.00
CA PRO A 243 -10.08 -10.04 16.60
C PRO A 243 -10.46 -11.52 16.62
N ASP A 244 -11.00 -11.98 17.75
CA ASP A 244 -11.55 -13.32 17.88
C ASP A 244 -12.83 -13.43 17.04
N PHE A 245 -12.78 -14.21 15.96
CA PHE A 245 -13.91 -14.39 15.05
C PHE A 245 -15.09 -15.17 15.67
N PHE A 246 -14.97 -15.67 16.90
CA PHE A 246 -16.08 -16.32 17.60
C PHE A 246 -17.28 -15.37 17.80
N VAL A 247 -17.05 -14.05 17.89
CA VAL A 247 -18.13 -13.05 18.01
C VAL A 247 -18.82 -12.77 16.66
N PHE A 248 -18.13 -12.98 15.53
CA PHE A 248 -18.66 -12.64 14.21
C PHE A 248 -19.77 -13.61 13.75
N ASN A 249 -19.65 -14.90 14.11
CA ASN A 249 -20.68 -15.92 13.82
C ASN A 249 -21.94 -15.76 14.68
N LEU A 250 -21.83 -15.23 15.89
CA LEU A 250 -22.99 -14.93 16.74
C LEU A 250 -23.77 -13.68 16.28
N LEU A 251 -23.10 -12.74 15.62
CA LEU A 251 -23.73 -11.53 15.07
C LEU A 251 -24.28 -11.72 13.65
N HIS A 252 -23.82 -12.73 12.91
CA HIS A 252 -24.33 -13.08 11.58
C HIS A 252 -25.29 -14.29 11.58
N SER A 253 -25.66 -14.82 12.75
CA SER A 253 -26.74 -15.80 12.86
C SER A 253 -28.08 -15.11 13.16
N ARG A 254 -28.62 -14.44 12.14
CA ARG A 254 -30.06 -14.25 11.97
C ARG A 254 -30.42 -14.34 10.50
#